data_AF-A0A6N3V1P1-F1
#
_entry.id   AF-A0A6N3V1P1-F1
#
_cell.length_a   1.000
_cell.length_b   1.000
_cell.length_c   1.000
_cell.angle_alpha   90.00
_cell.angle_beta   90.00
_cell.angle_gamma   90.00
#
_symmetry.space_group_name_H-M   'P 1'
#
loop_
_entity.id
_entity.type
_entity.pdbx_description
1 polymer ?
#
loop_
_entity_poly.entity_id
_entity_poly.type
_entity_poly.pdbx_seq_one_letter_code
_entity_poly.pdbx_strand_id
1 'polypeptide(L)'
;MEQSRKRKAKENKPVLAICYDFDKTLSPDDMQAQGYIQSVYKEDVASFWQESNKLAEDNEMDTNLAYMFMMVREARGKIVLTKESLQKYGSEVKLFPGVDTWFKRIKDYGKKNGVIVEHYIISSGLKEMIEGTEVAKEGSFEKIYASSFMFDDRNVPIWPAQVINYTNKTQFLFRIEKGILDVNDSGVNDFFAPEDIRVPFRNIVYIGDSDTDIPCMKLVNSYGGHSIGVFNNDTFDKTKVHKMLHDKRIKYYAPADYTENSQLDHLIKAIINKTVANELLEEIHYKCKEEQNSCDNDKIDQENKRKKLDLIVSLNGSCSFSTTHTIIKELSEIKVDLWEQDEINTLLQIALENNQVRYILNDLDVKFFYKQVIKQLNKPNENSKSIKQLFESNGEQK
;
A
#
# COMPACT_ATOMS: atom_id res chain seq x y z
N MET A 1 -7.54 6.93 22.66
CA MET A 1 -6.72 8.04 22.13
C MET A 1 -6.42 7.70 20.68
N GLU A 2 -7.12 8.36 19.77
CA GLU A 2 -6.90 8.21 18.33
C GLU A 2 -5.62 8.98 18.00
N GLN A 3 -4.47 8.31 18.10
CA GLN A 3 -3.24 8.85 17.53
C GLN A 3 -3.54 9.05 16.04
N SER A 4 -3.66 10.33 15.65
CA SER A 4 -3.85 10.77 14.27
C SER A 4 -3.03 9.86 13.34
N ARG A 5 -3.74 9.04 12.55
CA ARG A 5 -3.17 8.18 11.51
C ARG A 5 -2.41 9.07 10.54
N LYS A 6 -1.11 9.29 10.77
CA LYS A 6 -0.26 10.12 9.91
C LYS A 6 0.15 9.30 8.69
N ARG A 7 -0.78 9.14 7.75
CA ARG A 7 -0.48 8.64 6.41
C ARG A 7 0.22 9.75 5.62
N LYS A 8 1.32 9.39 4.94
CA LYS A 8 1.87 10.23 3.88
C LYS A 8 1.01 10.07 2.62
N ALA A 9 0.33 11.13 2.21
CA ALA A 9 -0.51 11.12 1.01
C ALA A 9 0.33 11.20 -0.27
N LYS A 10 -0.27 10.94 -1.44
CA LYS A 10 0.36 11.20 -2.73
C LYS A 10 0.68 12.70 -2.88
N GLU A 11 1.81 13.01 -3.50
CA GLU A 11 2.27 14.38 -3.73
C GLU A 11 2.25 14.73 -5.23
N ASN A 12 2.38 16.03 -5.55
CA ASN A 12 2.44 16.51 -6.93
C ASN A 12 3.72 16.10 -7.67
N LYS A 13 4.75 15.66 -6.93
CA LYS A 13 5.99 15.15 -7.48
C LYS A 13 6.05 13.65 -7.26
N PRO A 14 6.56 12.88 -8.23
CA PRO A 14 6.72 11.45 -8.05
C PRO A 14 7.69 11.16 -6.89
N VAL A 15 7.36 10.14 -6.11
CA VAL A 15 8.16 9.68 -4.98
C VAL A 15 8.87 8.39 -5.39
N LEU A 16 10.20 8.36 -5.26
CA LEU A 16 11.03 7.17 -5.40
C LEU A 16 11.46 6.71 -4.01
N ALA A 17 10.98 5.55 -3.56
CA ALA A 17 11.45 4.95 -2.32
C ALA A 17 12.64 4.04 -2.59
N ILE A 18 13.73 4.24 -1.87
CA ILE A 18 14.89 3.36 -1.88
C ILE A 18 14.95 2.65 -0.53
N CYS A 19 14.73 1.34 -0.56
CA CYS A 19 14.73 0.45 0.58
C CYS A 19 16.06 -0.30 0.64
N TYR A 20 16.67 -0.35 1.82
CA TYR A 20 17.95 -1.01 2.04
C TYR A 20 17.79 -2.10 3.10
N ASP A 21 18.40 -3.27 2.88
CA ASP A 21 18.89 -4.03 4.03
C ASP A 21 20.06 -3.27 4.68
N PHE A 22 20.45 -3.68 5.87
CA PHE A 22 21.53 -3.02 6.61
C PHE A 22 22.81 -3.86 6.60
N ASP A 23 22.77 -5.03 7.26
CA ASP A 23 23.92 -5.92 7.35
C ASP A 23 24.34 -6.41 5.97
N LYS A 24 25.64 -6.42 5.69
CA LYS A 24 26.26 -6.79 4.40
C LYS A 24 25.79 -5.96 3.18
N THR A 25 24.99 -4.92 3.42
CA THR A 25 24.46 -4.01 2.41
C THR A 25 24.95 -2.58 2.62
N LEU A 26 24.71 -1.99 3.79
CA LEU A 26 25.25 -0.69 4.20
C LEU A 26 26.48 -0.84 5.11
N SER A 27 26.54 -1.90 5.91
CA SER A 27 27.74 -2.34 6.63
C SER A 27 28.35 -3.57 5.96
N PRO A 28 29.67 -3.81 6.07
CA PRO A 28 30.30 -4.99 5.48
C PRO A 28 30.01 -6.28 6.25
N ASP A 29 29.72 -6.17 7.55
CA ASP A 29 29.53 -7.27 8.48
C ASP A 29 28.20 -7.14 9.24
N ASP A 30 27.79 -8.24 9.88
CA ASP A 30 26.64 -8.27 10.79
C ASP A 30 26.90 -7.32 11.97
N MET A 31 26.00 -6.36 12.23
CA MET A 31 26.21 -5.30 13.21
C MET A 31 26.52 -5.81 14.62
N GLN A 32 25.90 -6.94 15.02
CA GLN A 32 26.10 -7.54 16.34
C GLN A 32 27.53 -8.09 16.48
N ALA A 33 28.15 -8.48 15.37
CA ALA A 33 29.53 -8.96 15.30
C ALA A 33 30.56 -7.82 15.27
N GLN A 34 30.15 -6.56 15.36
CA GLN A 34 31.05 -5.41 15.34
C GLN A 34 31.24 -4.80 16.75
N GLY A 35 31.48 -5.65 17.75
CA GLY A 35 31.85 -5.23 19.10
C GLY A 35 30.97 -5.84 20.20
N TYR A 36 29.67 -5.97 19.96
CA TYR A 36 28.74 -6.50 20.96
C TYR A 36 29.07 -7.95 21.31
N ILE A 37 29.07 -8.86 20.33
CA ILE A 37 29.30 -10.30 20.57
C ILE A 37 30.65 -10.51 21.24
N GLN A 38 31.69 -9.79 20.81
CA GLN A 38 33.04 -9.87 21.40
C GLN A 38 33.08 -9.44 22.88
N SER A 39 32.18 -8.54 23.29
CA SER A 39 32.13 -8.06 24.67
C SER A 39 31.38 -8.99 25.62
N VAL A 40 30.50 -9.85 25.10
CA VAL A 40 29.62 -10.70 25.92
C VAL A 40 29.86 -12.20 25.72
N TYR A 41 30.49 -12.61 24.62
CA TYR A 41 30.68 -14.02 24.29
C TYR A 41 32.17 -14.36 24.31
N LYS A 42 32.53 -15.40 25.07
CA LYS A 42 33.94 -15.72 25.36
C LYS A 42 34.67 -16.39 24.20
N GLU A 43 33.93 -17.11 23.38
CA GLU A 43 34.46 -17.78 22.19
C GLU A 43 34.48 -16.78 21.02
N ASP A 44 34.27 -17.27 19.81
CA ASP A 44 34.23 -16.44 18.62
C ASP A 44 32.78 -16.17 18.15
N VAL A 45 32.66 -15.26 17.18
CA VAL A 45 31.38 -14.86 16.58
C VAL A 45 30.67 -16.02 15.87
N ALA A 46 31.41 -16.91 15.21
CA ALA A 46 30.80 -18.03 14.51
C ALA A 46 30.18 -19.03 15.50
N SER A 47 30.85 -19.27 16.62
CA SER A 47 30.33 -20.11 17.71
C SER A 47 29.06 -19.52 18.34
N PHE A 48 28.98 -18.20 18.52
CA PHE A 48 27.74 -17.53 18.95
C PHE A 48 26.57 -17.80 17.99
N TRP A 49 26.79 -17.62 16.68
CA TRP A 49 25.75 -17.86 15.68
C TRP A 49 25.37 -19.33 15.57
N GLN A 50 26.33 -20.25 15.72
CA GLN A 50 26.06 -21.68 15.73
C GLN A 50 25.17 -22.07 16.92
N GLU A 51 25.47 -21.60 18.13
CA GLU A 51 24.64 -21.87 19.30
C GLU A 51 23.26 -21.22 19.17
N SER A 52 23.17 -19.99 18.65
CA SER A 52 21.90 -19.31 18.40
C SER A 52 21.02 -20.04 17.39
N ASN A 53 21.60 -20.51 16.29
CA ASN A 53 20.87 -21.25 15.28
C ASN A 53 20.44 -22.62 15.80
N LYS A 54 21.29 -23.28 16.59
CA LYS A 54 20.94 -24.54 17.26
C LYS A 54 19.82 -24.35 18.28
N LEU A 55 19.86 -23.28 19.07
CA LEU A 55 18.79 -22.93 20.00
C LEU A 55 17.46 -22.73 19.26
N ALA A 56 17.51 -22.07 18.10
CA ALA A 56 16.34 -21.88 17.25
C ALA A 56 15.78 -23.21 16.73
N GLU A 57 16.64 -24.08 16.20
CA GLU A 57 16.27 -25.40 15.69
C GLU A 57 15.69 -26.30 16.79
N ASP A 58 16.38 -26.41 17.93
CA ASP A 58 16.00 -27.28 19.04
C ASP A 58 14.64 -26.88 19.69
N ASN A 59 14.17 -25.64 19.46
CA ASN A 59 12.96 -25.07 20.08
C ASN A 59 11.94 -24.50 19.09
N GLU A 60 12.10 -24.74 17.78
CA GLU A 60 11.24 -24.18 16.72
C GLU A 60 11.10 -22.64 16.77
N MET A 61 12.16 -21.94 17.17
CA MET A 61 12.16 -20.47 17.24
C MET A 61 12.49 -19.84 15.88
N ASP A 62 11.99 -18.63 15.66
CA ASP A 62 12.58 -17.75 14.65
C ASP A 62 14.05 -17.49 15.00
N THR A 63 14.95 -17.56 14.02
CA THR A 63 16.40 -17.37 14.26
C THR A 63 16.72 -15.98 14.80
N ASN A 64 15.90 -14.97 14.48
CA ASN A 64 16.07 -13.63 15.04
C ASN A 64 15.65 -13.58 16.51
N LEU A 65 14.55 -14.26 16.87
CA LEU A 65 14.15 -14.40 18.28
C LEU A 65 15.24 -15.10 19.10
N ALA A 66 15.86 -16.15 18.55
CA ALA A 66 16.90 -16.89 19.22
C ALA A 66 18.14 -16.03 19.48
N TYR A 67 18.65 -15.28 18.49
CA TYR A 67 19.84 -14.45 18.72
C TYR A 67 19.52 -13.31 19.70
N MET A 68 18.34 -12.69 19.60
CA MET A 68 17.93 -11.60 20.48
C MET A 68 17.84 -12.08 21.94
N PHE A 69 17.29 -13.28 22.14
CA PHE A 69 17.29 -13.93 23.45
C PHE A 69 18.71 -14.20 23.95
N MET A 70 19.58 -14.76 23.11
CA MET A 70 20.96 -15.04 23.46
C MET A 70 21.75 -13.78 23.81
N MET A 71 21.57 -12.68 23.08
CA MET A 71 22.18 -11.39 23.43
C MET A 71 21.85 -11.00 24.88
N VAL A 72 20.56 -10.95 25.23
CA VAL A 72 20.14 -10.59 26.60
C VAL A 72 20.68 -11.58 27.63
N ARG A 73 20.69 -12.88 27.32
CA ARG A 73 21.22 -13.93 28.22
C ARG A 73 22.72 -13.75 28.46
N GLU A 74 23.49 -13.56 27.40
CA GLU A 74 24.95 -13.50 27.47
C GLU A 74 25.48 -12.20 28.06
N ALA A 75 24.73 -11.10 27.95
CA ALA A 75 25.09 -9.84 28.59
C ALA A 75 25.01 -9.89 30.12
N ARG A 76 24.14 -10.74 30.68
CA ARG A 76 23.91 -10.80 32.14
C ARG A 76 25.20 -11.12 32.89
N GLY A 77 25.54 -10.25 33.84
CA GLY A 77 26.75 -10.38 34.66
C GLY A 77 28.07 -10.07 33.93
N LYS A 78 28.03 -9.64 32.66
CA LYS A 78 29.21 -9.28 31.86
C LYS A 78 29.23 -7.80 31.50
N ILE A 79 28.10 -7.27 31.01
CA ILE A 79 27.94 -5.86 30.65
C ILE A 79 26.61 -5.32 31.16
N VAL A 80 26.53 -3.99 31.29
CA VAL A 80 25.27 -3.29 31.52
C VAL A 80 24.60 -3.05 30.16
N LEU A 81 23.69 -3.94 29.78
CA LEU A 81 22.96 -3.85 28.52
C LEU A 81 21.76 -2.90 28.69
N THR A 82 21.84 -1.74 28.05
CA THR A 82 20.74 -0.77 27.92
C THR A 82 20.53 -0.34 26.47
N LYS A 83 19.44 0.36 26.19
CA LYS A 83 19.19 1.02 24.90
C LYS A 83 20.37 1.89 24.46
N GLU A 84 20.93 2.69 25.38
CA GLU A 84 22.08 3.56 25.10
C GLU A 84 23.34 2.75 24.79
N SER A 85 23.55 1.63 25.48
CA SER A 85 24.67 0.74 25.16
C SER A 85 24.55 0.13 23.76
N LEU A 86 23.34 -0.29 23.34
CA LEU A 86 23.09 -0.78 21.98
C LEU A 86 23.34 0.32 20.94
N GLN A 87 22.87 1.55 21.20
CA GLN A 87 23.17 2.69 20.34
C GLN A 87 24.66 3.02 20.29
N LYS A 88 25.40 2.83 21.39
CA LYS A 88 26.85 3.01 21.41
C LYS A 88 27.55 1.98 20.52
N TYR A 89 27.24 0.69 20.66
CA TYR A 89 27.77 -0.33 19.74
C TYR A 89 27.39 -0.01 18.28
N GLY A 90 26.16 0.45 18.05
CA GLY A 90 25.71 0.95 16.76
C GLY A 90 26.55 2.10 16.18
N SER A 91 27.04 3.01 17.02
CA SER A 91 27.90 4.12 16.58
C SER A 91 29.32 3.69 16.18
N GLU A 92 29.73 2.49 16.56
CA GLU A 92 31.04 1.91 16.24
C GLU A 92 30.98 1.02 14.99
N VAL A 93 29.78 0.78 14.44
CA VAL A 93 29.57 -0.01 13.22
C VAL A 93 30.24 0.66 12.03
N LYS A 94 31.06 -0.10 11.32
CA LYS A 94 31.67 0.34 10.07
C LYS A 94 30.64 0.28 8.95
N LEU A 95 30.63 1.31 8.12
CA LEU A 95 29.81 1.39 6.92
C LEU A 95 30.68 1.26 5.68
N PHE A 96 30.08 0.82 4.57
CA PHE A 96 30.76 0.80 3.28
C PHE A 96 31.19 2.22 2.85
N PRO A 97 32.22 2.34 1.99
CA PRO A 97 32.69 3.63 1.51
C PRO A 97 31.58 4.49 0.89
N GLY A 98 31.50 5.75 1.32
CA GLY A 98 30.57 6.76 0.78
C GLY A 98 29.14 6.75 1.32
N VAL A 99 28.79 5.83 2.23
CA VAL A 99 27.44 5.74 2.83
C VAL A 99 27.07 7.00 3.62
N ASP A 100 28.04 7.63 4.28
CA ASP A 100 27.93 8.89 5.02
C ASP A 100 27.34 10.03 4.19
N THR A 101 27.78 10.17 2.92
CA THR A 101 27.32 11.26 2.03
C THR A 101 26.22 10.83 1.08
N TRP A 102 26.00 9.53 0.93
CA TRP A 102 25.10 8.92 -0.05
C TRP A 102 23.68 9.46 0.01
N PHE A 103 23.02 9.38 1.16
CA PHE A 103 21.59 9.68 1.28
C PHE A 103 21.27 11.13 0.90
N LYS A 104 22.10 12.07 1.37
CA LYS A 104 21.95 13.49 1.02
C LYS A 104 22.18 13.71 -0.48
N ARG A 105 23.23 13.11 -1.05
CA ARG A 105 23.59 13.27 -2.46
C ARG A 105 22.52 12.74 -3.41
N ILE A 106 21.92 11.58 -3.10
CA ILE A 106 20.83 11.02 -3.91
C ILE A 106 19.54 11.83 -3.75
N LYS A 107 19.21 12.30 -2.52
CA LYS A 107 18.08 13.24 -2.31
C LYS A 107 18.25 14.53 -3.12
N ASP A 108 19.43 15.13 -3.09
CA ASP A 108 19.76 16.36 -3.81
C ASP A 108 19.63 16.14 -5.34
N TYR A 109 20.09 15.00 -5.85
CA TYR A 109 19.93 14.63 -7.27
C TYR A 109 18.46 14.42 -7.66
N GLY A 110 17.68 13.71 -6.84
CA GLY A 110 16.24 13.55 -7.03
C GLY A 110 15.52 14.89 -7.11
N LYS A 111 15.77 15.76 -6.11
CA LYS A 111 15.17 17.10 -6.04
C LYS A 111 15.47 17.93 -7.28
N LYS A 112 16.71 17.88 -7.79
CA LYS A 112 17.12 18.57 -9.02
C LYS A 112 16.34 18.10 -10.25
N ASN A 113 15.92 16.83 -10.28
CA ASN A 113 15.17 16.23 -11.39
C ASN A 113 13.65 16.17 -11.13
N GLY A 114 13.15 16.81 -10.07
CA GLY A 114 11.72 16.85 -9.77
C GLY A 114 11.15 15.59 -9.11
N VAL A 115 12.00 14.69 -8.60
CA VAL A 115 11.61 13.48 -7.86
C VAL A 115 11.86 13.66 -6.37
N ILE A 116 10.92 13.23 -5.54
CA ILE A 116 11.14 13.12 -4.09
C ILE A 116 11.79 11.77 -3.83
N VAL A 117 13.01 11.74 -3.32
CA VAL A 117 13.67 10.49 -2.94
C VAL A 117 13.54 10.27 -1.45
N GLU A 118 13.03 9.11 -1.07
CA GLU A 118 12.86 8.69 0.31
C GLU A 118 13.72 7.45 0.59
N HIS A 119 14.42 7.43 1.72
CA HIS A 119 15.28 6.31 2.11
C HIS A 119 14.67 5.56 3.29
N TYR A 120 14.66 4.23 3.19
CA TYR A 120 14.05 3.33 4.17
C TYR A 120 14.98 2.18 4.51
N ILE A 121 15.09 1.84 5.80
CA ILE A 121 15.77 0.60 6.23
C ILE A 121 14.71 -0.49 6.44
N ILE A 122 14.94 -1.67 5.89
CA ILE A 122 14.17 -2.90 6.12
C ILE A 122 15.17 -4.00 6.46
N SER A 123 15.44 -4.20 7.74
CA SER A 123 16.50 -5.11 8.20
C SER A 123 16.03 -6.08 9.28
N SER A 124 16.65 -7.26 9.33
CA SER A 124 16.51 -8.22 10.45
C SER A 124 17.39 -7.88 11.65
N GLY A 125 18.35 -6.96 11.46
CA GLY A 125 19.22 -6.45 12.52
C GLY A 125 18.48 -5.62 13.58
N LEU A 126 19.23 -5.09 14.54
CA LEU A 126 18.67 -4.35 15.67
C LEU A 126 18.48 -2.87 15.37
N LYS A 127 17.26 -2.40 15.54
CA LYS A 127 16.84 -1.01 15.36
C LYS A 127 17.67 -0.08 16.23
N GLU A 128 17.90 -0.42 17.48
CA GLU A 128 18.62 0.43 18.42
C GLU A 128 20.09 0.60 18.03
N MET A 129 20.71 -0.42 17.43
CA MET A 129 22.06 -0.31 16.88
C MET A 129 22.06 0.54 15.61
N ILE A 130 21.11 0.34 14.69
CA ILE A 130 21.00 1.16 13.47
C ILE A 130 20.78 2.64 13.82
N GLU A 131 19.90 2.95 14.78
CA GLU A 131 19.67 4.31 15.29
C GLU A 131 20.91 4.93 15.95
N GLY A 132 21.86 4.09 16.39
CA GLY A 132 23.15 4.52 16.94
C GLY A 132 24.14 5.06 15.90
N THR A 133 23.97 4.68 14.62
CA THR A 133 24.86 5.09 13.52
C THR A 133 24.76 6.59 13.23
N GLU A 134 25.84 7.17 12.69
CA GLU A 134 25.86 8.59 12.32
C GLU A 134 24.78 8.92 11.27
N VAL A 135 24.65 8.09 10.23
CA VAL A 135 23.66 8.30 9.15
C VAL A 135 22.22 8.28 9.64
N ALA A 136 21.89 7.47 10.66
CA ALA A 136 20.57 7.48 11.28
C ALA A 136 20.35 8.74 12.14
N LYS A 137 21.36 9.15 12.92
CA LYS A 137 21.31 10.36 13.75
C LYS A 137 21.15 11.65 12.93
N GLU A 138 21.69 11.67 11.71
CA GLU A 138 21.49 12.77 10.75
C GLU A 138 20.07 12.86 10.18
N GLY A 139 19.20 11.87 10.46
CA GLY A 139 17.85 11.85 9.91
C GLY A 139 17.81 11.49 8.42
N SER A 140 18.73 10.63 7.97
CA SER A 140 18.79 10.22 6.56
C SER A 140 17.58 9.42 6.10
N PHE A 141 16.93 8.69 7.02
CA PHE A 141 15.86 7.74 6.75
C PHE A 141 14.47 8.28 7.11
N GLU A 142 13.50 8.05 6.25
CA GLU A 142 12.09 8.33 6.53
C GLU A 142 11.52 7.35 7.57
N LYS A 143 11.98 6.09 7.54
CA LYS A 143 11.66 5.08 8.54
C LYS A 143 12.71 3.98 8.58
N ILE A 144 12.99 3.52 9.80
CA ILE A 144 13.79 2.32 10.07
C ILE A 144 12.85 1.22 10.54
N TYR A 145 12.66 0.19 9.70
CA TYR A 145 12.04 -1.07 10.07
C TYR A 145 13.14 -2.08 10.38
N ALA A 146 13.31 -2.36 11.66
CA ALA A 146 14.29 -3.31 12.17
C ALA A 146 13.73 -4.06 13.39
N SER A 147 14.33 -5.20 13.73
CA SER A 147 14.02 -5.91 14.98
C SER A 147 14.35 -5.01 16.16
N SER A 148 13.54 -5.01 17.22
CA SER A 148 13.71 -4.07 18.34
C SER A 148 13.32 -4.71 19.66
N PHE A 149 13.84 -4.16 20.75
CA PHE A 149 13.49 -4.60 22.10
C PHE A 149 12.42 -3.71 22.74
N MET A 150 11.62 -4.33 23.61
CA MET A 150 10.90 -3.66 24.67
C MET A 150 11.86 -3.48 25.84
N PHE A 151 11.87 -2.28 26.40
CA PHE A 151 12.75 -1.89 27.50
C PHE A 151 11.94 -1.66 28.77
N ASP A 152 12.57 -1.90 29.93
CA ASP A 152 12.01 -1.55 31.23
C ASP A 152 12.19 -0.05 31.56
N ASP A 153 11.83 0.36 32.79
CA ASP A 153 11.95 1.73 33.30
C ASP A 153 13.40 2.22 33.43
N ARG A 154 14.37 1.32 33.31
CA ARG A 154 15.82 1.59 33.36
C ARG A 154 16.49 1.42 32.00
N ASN A 155 15.71 1.36 30.92
CA ASN A 155 16.18 1.15 29.56
C ASN A 155 16.93 -0.17 29.34
N VAL A 156 16.68 -1.21 30.15
CA VAL A 156 17.24 -2.56 29.96
C VAL A 156 16.31 -3.37 29.04
N PRO A 157 16.82 -4.05 27.99
CA PRO A 157 15.98 -4.85 27.10
C PRO A 157 15.47 -6.10 27.82
N ILE A 158 14.16 -6.31 27.77
CA ILE A 158 13.49 -7.42 28.47
C ILE A 158 12.76 -8.39 27.53
N TRP A 159 12.36 -7.95 26.34
CA TRP A 159 11.60 -8.76 25.39
C TRP A 159 11.73 -8.23 23.95
N PRO A 160 11.68 -9.06 22.90
CA PRO A 160 11.58 -8.58 21.52
C PRO A 160 10.24 -7.87 21.25
N ALA A 161 10.28 -6.56 20.97
CA ALA A 161 9.08 -5.76 20.64
C ALA A 161 8.63 -5.93 19.18
N GLN A 162 9.60 -6.00 18.27
CA GLN A 162 9.37 -6.31 16.85
C GLN A 162 10.47 -7.27 16.40
N VAL A 163 10.10 -8.23 15.57
CA VAL A 163 11.04 -9.16 14.96
C VAL A 163 10.82 -9.16 13.47
N ILE A 164 11.87 -8.83 12.72
CA ILE A 164 11.81 -8.77 11.27
C ILE A 164 12.61 -9.93 10.70
N ASN A 165 11.95 -10.75 9.89
CA ASN A 165 12.53 -11.91 9.23
C ASN A 165 12.28 -11.84 7.72
N TYR A 166 12.88 -12.79 6.98
CA TYR A 166 12.79 -12.85 5.52
C TYR A 166 11.35 -12.87 4.97
N THR A 167 10.38 -13.39 5.73
CA THR A 167 8.97 -13.42 5.29
C THR A 167 8.29 -12.07 5.49
N ASN A 168 8.44 -11.50 6.69
CA ASN A 168 7.67 -10.32 7.08
C ASN A 168 8.32 -9.01 6.62
N LYS A 169 9.58 -9.00 6.16
CA LYS A 169 10.22 -7.85 5.48
C LYS A 169 9.31 -7.29 4.36
N THR A 170 8.61 -8.17 3.64
CA THR A 170 7.69 -7.81 2.54
C THR A 170 6.54 -6.90 2.97
N GLN A 171 6.06 -7.01 4.21
CA GLN A 171 4.94 -6.18 4.69
C GLN A 171 5.29 -4.69 4.63
N PHE A 172 6.56 -4.35 4.87
CA PHE A 172 7.00 -2.97 4.96
C PHE A 172 7.01 -2.29 3.60
N LEU A 173 7.14 -3.07 2.51
CA LEU A 173 7.00 -2.56 1.15
C LEU A 173 5.58 -2.09 0.87
N PHE A 174 4.55 -2.85 1.28
CA PHE A 174 3.15 -2.43 1.16
C PHE A 174 2.83 -1.21 2.04
N ARG A 175 3.46 -1.11 3.22
CA ARG A 175 3.36 0.08 4.08
C ARG A 175 3.94 1.32 3.43
N ILE A 176 5.13 1.20 2.83
CA ILE A 176 5.79 2.29 2.08
C ILE A 176 4.94 2.68 0.87
N GLU A 177 4.45 1.71 0.12
CA GLU A 177 3.57 1.93 -1.04
C GLU A 177 2.38 2.83 -0.69
N LYS A 178 1.68 2.48 0.39
CA LYS A 178 0.48 3.18 0.85
C LYS A 178 0.77 4.45 1.66
N GLY A 179 2.03 4.68 2.05
CA GLY A 179 2.46 5.79 2.91
C GLY A 179 2.07 5.63 4.38
N ILE A 180 1.85 4.40 4.86
CA ILE A 180 1.41 4.08 6.22
C ILE A 180 2.59 3.51 7.01
N LEU A 181 3.40 4.39 7.59
CA LEU A 181 4.71 4.03 8.13
C LEU A 181 4.70 3.46 9.56
N ASP A 182 3.57 3.53 10.26
CA ASP A 182 3.42 2.88 11.56
C ASP A 182 3.19 1.38 11.36
N VAL A 183 3.93 0.57 12.12
CA VAL A 183 3.86 -0.89 12.08
C VAL A 183 2.57 -1.45 12.68
N ASN A 184 1.93 -0.70 13.57
CA ASN A 184 0.69 -1.11 14.22
C ASN A 184 -0.56 -0.51 13.57
N ASP A 185 -0.41 0.31 12.52
CA ASP A 185 -1.55 0.87 11.80
C ASP A 185 -2.15 -0.18 10.85
N SER A 186 -3.42 -0.50 11.09
CA SER A 186 -4.20 -1.46 10.29
C SER A 186 -4.61 -0.91 8.93
N GLY A 187 -4.47 0.40 8.69
CA GLY A 187 -4.81 1.04 7.42
C GLY A 187 -4.00 0.53 6.23
N VAL A 188 -2.90 -0.20 6.47
CA VAL A 188 -2.18 -0.94 5.41
C VAL A 188 -3.09 -1.93 4.69
N ASN A 189 -4.18 -2.39 5.31
CA ASN A 189 -5.15 -3.30 4.71
C ASN A 189 -6.21 -2.58 3.86
N ASP A 190 -6.31 -1.25 3.95
CA ASP A 190 -7.32 -0.49 3.22
C ASP A 190 -7.04 -0.53 1.72
N PHE A 191 -8.10 -0.52 0.92
CA PHE A 191 -8.00 -0.43 -0.53
C PHE A 191 -7.65 1.00 -0.96
N PHE A 192 -6.70 1.11 -1.88
CA PHE A 192 -6.33 2.36 -2.52
C PHE A 192 -6.34 2.15 -4.03
N ALA A 193 -6.98 3.07 -4.76
CA ALA A 193 -6.90 3.07 -6.20
C ALA A 193 -5.45 3.33 -6.63
N PRO A 194 -4.96 2.78 -7.76
CA PRO A 194 -3.59 2.99 -8.24
C PRO A 194 -3.17 4.46 -8.31
N GLU A 195 -4.11 5.34 -8.64
CA GLU A 195 -3.97 6.79 -8.71
C GLU A 195 -3.80 7.47 -7.34
N ASP A 196 -4.18 6.83 -6.22
CA ASP A 196 -4.09 7.37 -4.86
C ASP A 196 -2.90 6.81 -4.05
N ILE A 197 -2.18 5.85 -4.63
CA ILE A 197 -0.98 5.25 -4.04
C ILE A 197 0.12 6.30 -3.94
N ARG A 198 0.80 6.38 -2.78
CA ARG A 198 1.91 7.33 -2.57
C ARG A 198 3.13 6.92 -3.38
N VAL A 199 3.56 5.67 -3.22
CA VAL A 199 4.76 5.12 -3.87
C VAL A 199 4.39 3.84 -4.61
N PRO A 200 3.96 3.91 -5.88
CA PRO A 200 3.71 2.72 -6.67
C PRO A 200 4.93 1.79 -6.66
N PHE A 201 4.74 0.46 -6.63
CA PHE A 201 5.86 -0.50 -6.58
C PHE A 201 6.91 -0.31 -7.69
N ARG A 202 6.48 0.16 -8.88
CA ARG A 202 7.38 0.53 -9.98
C ARG A 202 8.40 1.62 -9.63
N ASN A 203 8.10 2.43 -8.60
CA ASN A 203 8.94 3.47 -8.03
C ASN A 203 9.57 3.05 -6.69
N ILE A 204 9.73 1.74 -6.47
CA ILE A 204 10.49 1.20 -5.36
C ILE A 204 11.79 0.61 -5.90
N VAL A 205 12.89 1.01 -5.27
CA VAL A 205 14.21 0.39 -5.41
C VAL A 205 14.47 -0.41 -4.14
N TYR A 206 14.89 -1.66 -4.27
CA TYR A 206 15.32 -2.48 -3.14
C TYR A 206 16.78 -2.87 -3.32
N ILE A 207 17.61 -2.57 -2.33
CA ILE A 207 19.04 -2.87 -2.32
C ILE A 207 19.33 -3.82 -1.17
N GLY A 208 19.94 -4.96 -1.47
CA GLY A 208 20.34 -5.96 -0.47
C GLY A 208 21.37 -6.93 -1.02
N ASP A 209 22.08 -7.65 -0.18
CA ASP A 209 23.02 -8.72 -0.57
C ASP A 209 22.49 -10.12 -0.23
N SER A 210 21.52 -10.21 0.67
CA SER A 210 21.23 -11.44 1.39
C SER A 210 20.16 -12.31 0.70
N ASP A 211 20.24 -13.62 0.93
CA ASP A 211 19.17 -14.55 0.54
C ASP A 211 17.84 -14.23 1.26
N THR A 212 17.91 -13.55 2.42
CA THR A 212 16.72 -13.15 3.19
C THR A 212 15.91 -12.06 2.51
N ASP A 213 16.53 -11.28 1.63
CA ASP A 213 15.87 -10.21 0.88
C ASP A 213 15.21 -10.68 -0.42
N ILE A 214 15.45 -11.93 -0.82
CA ILE A 214 14.91 -12.47 -2.07
C ILE A 214 13.40 -12.27 -2.20
N PRO A 215 12.56 -12.51 -1.16
CA PRO A 215 11.12 -12.26 -1.26
C PRO A 215 10.80 -10.80 -1.60
N CYS A 216 11.48 -9.85 -0.94
CA CYS A 216 11.34 -8.42 -1.20
C CYS A 216 11.81 -8.04 -2.61
N MET A 217 13.00 -8.49 -3.01
CA MET A 217 13.57 -8.22 -4.32
C MET A 217 12.67 -8.76 -5.45
N LYS A 218 12.21 -10.01 -5.31
CA LYS A 218 11.29 -10.63 -6.28
C LYS A 218 9.98 -9.88 -6.36
N LEU A 219 9.41 -9.46 -5.22
CA LEU A 219 8.17 -8.70 -5.17
C LEU A 219 8.33 -7.38 -5.92
N VAL A 220 9.33 -6.58 -5.55
CA VAL A 220 9.61 -5.29 -6.20
C VAL A 220 9.83 -5.46 -7.70
N ASN A 221 10.61 -6.46 -8.12
CA ASN A 221 10.89 -6.71 -9.53
C ASN A 221 9.64 -7.12 -10.33
N SER A 222 8.76 -7.93 -9.71
CA SER A 222 7.53 -8.43 -10.34
C SER A 222 6.49 -7.32 -10.58
N TYR A 223 6.49 -6.28 -9.73
CA TYR A 223 5.62 -5.10 -9.87
C TYR A 223 6.31 -3.92 -10.59
N GLY A 224 7.38 -4.19 -11.35
CA GLY A 224 8.01 -3.22 -12.24
C GLY A 224 9.07 -2.32 -11.59
N GLY A 225 9.34 -2.50 -10.30
CA GLY A 225 10.37 -1.79 -9.55
C GLY A 225 11.78 -2.27 -9.86
N HIS A 226 12.72 -1.92 -8.98
CA HIS A 226 14.14 -2.06 -9.21
C HIS A 226 14.85 -2.78 -8.04
N SER A 227 15.01 -4.10 -8.16
CA SER A 227 15.82 -4.90 -7.23
C SER A 227 17.30 -4.90 -7.65
N ILE A 228 18.18 -4.50 -6.72
CA ILE A 228 19.63 -4.41 -6.91
C ILE A 228 20.31 -5.31 -5.87
N GLY A 229 21.03 -6.33 -6.34
CA GLY A 229 21.91 -7.13 -5.51
C GLY A 229 23.25 -6.43 -5.30
N VAL A 230 23.69 -6.24 -4.06
CA VAL A 230 25.05 -5.72 -3.79
C VAL A 230 26.00 -6.82 -3.36
N PHE A 231 27.30 -6.63 -3.62
CA PHE A 231 28.36 -7.54 -3.17
C PHE A 231 29.55 -6.74 -2.65
N ASN A 232 30.28 -7.31 -1.70
CA ASN A 232 31.45 -6.65 -1.12
C ASN A 232 32.58 -6.57 -2.16
N ASN A 233 32.98 -5.34 -2.49
CA ASN A 233 33.99 -5.07 -3.51
C ASN A 233 35.39 -5.59 -3.12
N ASP A 234 35.70 -5.72 -1.83
CA ASP A 234 37.02 -6.18 -1.37
C ASP A 234 37.19 -7.70 -1.57
N THR A 235 36.11 -8.45 -1.36
CA THR A 235 36.11 -9.92 -1.53
C THR A 235 35.90 -10.34 -2.98
N PHE A 236 35.32 -9.46 -3.79
CA PHE A 236 34.88 -9.73 -5.17
C PHE A 236 34.00 -10.99 -5.34
N ASP A 237 33.37 -11.48 -4.27
CA ASP A 237 32.49 -12.64 -4.35
C ASP A 237 31.16 -12.26 -5.02
N LYS A 238 31.06 -12.58 -6.31
CA LYS A 238 29.85 -12.37 -7.11
C LYS A 238 28.94 -13.58 -7.17
N THR A 239 29.28 -14.68 -6.50
CA THR A 239 28.58 -15.97 -6.63
C THR A 239 27.09 -15.82 -6.28
N LYS A 240 26.79 -15.13 -5.18
CA LYS A 240 25.42 -14.87 -4.73
C LYS A 240 24.63 -14.03 -5.73
N VAL A 241 25.16 -12.87 -6.12
CA VAL A 241 24.46 -11.96 -7.05
C VAL A 241 24.27 -12.57 -8.44
N HIS A 242 25.23 -13.38 -8.92
CA HIS A 242 25.09 -14.12 -10.17
C HIS A 242 23.96 -15.16 -10.10
N LYS A 243 23.89 -15.92 -9.00
CA LYS A 243 22.81 -16.88 -8.76
C LYS A 243 21.44 -16.18 -8.70
N MET A 244 21.34 -15.07 -7.96
CA MET A 244 20.11 -14.30 -7.84
C MET A 244 19.65 -13.72 -9.18
N LEU A 245 20.59 -13.25 -10.01
CA LEU A 245 20.28 -12.74 -11.34
C LEU A 245 19.83 -13.86 -12.28
N HIS A 246 20.53 -15.00 -12.27
CA HIS A 246 20.17 -16.18 -13.05
C HIS A 246 18.76 -16.67 -12.72
N ASP A 247 18.41 -16.72 -11.44
CA ASP A 247 17.08 -17.09 -10.94
C ASP A 247 16.02 -15.99 -11.15
N LYS A 248 16.36 -14.87 -11.82
CA LYS A 248 15.48 -13.72 -12.09
C LYS A 248 14.91 -13.08 -10.81
N ARG A 249 15.64 -13.20 -9.69
CA ARG A 249 15.26 -12.64 -8.38
C ARG A 249 15.65 -11.16 -8.27
N ILE A 250 16.75 -10.78 -8.91
CA ILE A 250 17.20 -9.39 -9.05
C ILE A 250 17.23 -8.96 -10.51
N LYS A 251 17.33 -7.64 -10.73
CA LYS A 251 17.40 -7.04 -12.07
C LYS A 251 18.78 -6.49 -12.38
N TYR A 252 19.43 -5.94 -11.37
CA TYR A 252 20.76 -5.38 -11.45
C TYR A 252 21.61 -5.89 -10.29
N TYR A 253 22.92 -5.78 -10.44
CA TYR A 253 23.84 -5.92 -9.32
C TYR A 253 24.97 -4.90 -9.45
N ALA A 254 25.54 -4.51 -8.32
CA ALA A 254 26.64 -3.54 -8.25
C ALA A 254 27.51 -3.81 -7.01
N PRO A 255 28.78 -3.38 -6.99
CA PRO A 255 29.58 -3.41 -5.77
C PRO A 255 28.92 -2.52 -4.70
N ALA A 256 29.08 -2.90 -3.43
CA ALA A 256 28.68 -2.10 -2.26
C ALA A 256 29.64 -0.91 -2.07
N ASP A 257 29.65 -0.01 -3.05
CA ASP A 257 30.43 1.21 -3.09
C ASP A 257 29.48 2.39 -3.32
N TYR A 258 29.28 3.20 -2.28
CA TYR A 258 28.34 4.31 -2.24
C TYR A 258 29.03 5.66 -2.52
N THR A 259 30.28 5.64 -2.98
CA THR A 259 31.01 6.86 -3.35
C THR A 259 30.44 7.52 -4.61
N GLU A 260 30.86 8.76 -4.88
CA GLU A 260 30.40 9.49 -6.05
C GLU A 260 31.01 8.95 -7.35
N ASN A 261 30.17 8.81 -8.37
CA ASN A 261 30.51 8.19 -9.67
C ASN A 261 30.85 6.68 -9.59
N SER A 262 30.49 6.02 -8.49
CA SER A 262 30.53 4.56 -8.42
C SER A 262 29.47 3.94 -9.36
N GLN A 263 29.60 2.63 -9.62
CA GLN A 263 28.61 1.91 -10.42
C GLN A 263 27.20 1.98 -9.81
N LEU A 264 27.09 1.89 -8.48
CA LEU A 264 25.81 1.97 -7.78
C LEU A 264 25.21 3.38 -7.86
N ASP A 265 26.04 4.42 -7.73
CA ASP A 265 25.63 5.81 -7.88
C ASP A 265 25.06 6.10 -9.28
N HIS A 266 25.76 5.68 -10.33
CA HIS A 266 25.29 5.82 -11.71
C HIS A 266 23.97 5.08 -11.95
N LEU A 267 23.85 3.86 -11.41
CA LEU A 267 22.64 3.06 -11.53
C LEU A 267 21.43 3.74 -10.88
N ILE A 268 21.57 4.24 -9.65
CA ILE A 268 20.49 4.91 -8.93
C ILE A 268 20.08 6.21 -9.63
N LYS A 269 21.05 7.02 -10.09
CA LYS A 269 20.76 8.22 -10.89
C LYS A 269 20.00 7.89 -12.18
N ALA A 270 20.35 6.79 -12.86
CA ALA A 270 19.62 6.33 -14.04
C ALA A 270 18.17 5.89 -13.70
N ILE A 271 17.96 5.23 -12.55
CA ILE A 271 16.62 4.86 -12.09
C ILE A 271 15.78 6.11 -11.76
N ILE A 272 16.37 7.12 -11.13
CA ILE A 272 15.70 8.41 -10.88
C ILE A 272 15.24 9.03 -12.20
N ASN A 273 16.11 9.10 -13.20
CA ASN A 273 15.77 9.67 -14.52
C ASN A 273 14.67 8.84 -15.22
N LYS A 274 14.73 7.51 -15.11
CA LYS A 274 13.66 6.63 -15.61
C LYS A 274 12.34 6.89 -14.90
N THR A 275 12.35 7.12 -13.58
CA THR A 275 11.16 7.39 -12.78
C THR A 275 10.45 8.65 -13.27
N VAL A 276 11.20 9.72 -13.54
CA VAL A 276 10.65 10.96 -14.14
C VAL A 276 9.92 10.67 -15.45
N ALA A 277 10.59 9.96 -16.37
CA ALA A 277 10.02 9.65 -17.67
C ALA A 277 8.80 8.73 -17.57
N ASN A 278 8.83 7.74 -16.67
CA ASN A 278 7.74 6.79 -16.51
C ASN A 278 6.51 7.44 -15.89
N GLU A 279 6.66 8.27 -14.86
CA GLU A 279 5.51 8.91 -14.22
C GLU A 279 4.80 9.92 -15.14
N LEU A 280 5.55 10.57 -16.04
CA LEU A 280 4.93 11.36 -17.10
C LEU A 280 4.02 10.51 -18.02
N LEU A 281 4.44 9.29 -18.36
CA LEU A 281 3.63 8.38 -19.17
C LEU A 281 2.40 7.87 -18.40
N GLU A 282 2.57 7.57 -17.11
CA GLU A 282 1.48 7.14 -16.23
C GLU A 282 0.42 8.25 -16.08
N GLU A 283 0.83 9.51 -15.92
CA GLU A 283 -0.11 10.65 -15.90
C GLU A 283 -0.93 10.77 -17.20
N ILE A 284 -0.30 10.56 -18.35
CA ILE A 284 -1.01 10.53 -19.65
C ILE A 284 -1.99 9.36 -19.68
N HIS A 285 -1.56 8.17 -19.25
CA HIS A 285 -2.40 6.99 -19.21
C HIS A 285 -3.63 7.17 -18.32
N TYR A 286 -3.47 7.75 -17.13
CA TYR A 286 -4.58 8.01 -16.22
C TYR A 286 -5.59 9.00 -16.81
N LYS A 287 -5.13 10.06 -17.50
CA LYS A 287 -6.02 10.98 -18.22
C LYS A 287 -6.84 10.29 -19.30
N CYS A 288 -6.21 9.42 -20.11
CA CYS A 288 -6.93 8.65 -21.11
C CYS A 288 -7.96 7.69 -20.48
N LYS A 289 -7.63 7.10 -19.33
CA LYS A 289 -8.54 6.20 -18.60
C LYS A 289 -9.72 6.97 -18.01
N GLU A 290 -9.50 8.16 -17.47
CA GLU A 290 -10.55 9.05 -16.97
C GLU A 290 -11.49 9.48 -18.11
N GLU A 291 -10.94 9.87 -19.27
CA GLU A 291 -11.73 10.22 -20.46
C GLU A 291 -12.59 9.04 -20.94
N GLN A 292 -12.01 7.84 -21.01
CA GLN A 292 -12.74 6.63 -21.37
C GLN A 292 -13.87 6.34 -20.37
N ASN A 293 -13.58 6.39 -19.07
CA ASN A 293 -14.57 6.14 -18.02
C ASN A 293 -15.71 7.16 -18.08
N SER A 294 -15.41 8.43 -18.35
CA SER A 294 -16.43 9.46 -18.57
C SER A 294 -17.30 9.12 -19.77
N CYS A 295 -16.69 8.78 -20.91
CA CYS A 295 -17.44 8.41 -22.12
C CYS A 295 -18.30 7.16 -21.92
N ASP A 296 -17.81 6.16 -21.19
CA ASP A 296 -18.55 4.92 -20.94
C ASP A 296 -19.71 5.16 -19.96
N ASN A 297 -19.51 6.00 -18.93
CA ASN A 297 -20.59 6.45 -18.05
C ASN A 297 -21.64 7.27 -18.82
N ASP A 298 -21.22 8.16 -19.72
CA ASP A 298 -22.12 8.95 -20.55
C ASP A 298 -22.94 8.05 -21.49
N LYS A 299 -22.32 7.02 -22.08
CA LYS A 299 -23.04 6.02 -22.90
C LYS A 299 -24.04 5.21 -22.09
N ILE A 300 -23.66 4.75 -20.89
CA ILE A 300 -24.56 4.01 -20.00
C ILE A 300 -25.73 4.90 -19.59
N ASP A 301 -25.48 6.17 -19.24
CA ASP A 301 -26.54 7.13 -18.93
C ASP A 301 -27.46 7.37 -20.13
N GLN A 302 -26.91 7.53 -21.34
CA GLN A 302 -27.69 7.67 -22.57
C GLN A 302 -28.52 6.41 -22.91
N GLU A 303 -27.95 5.21 -22.75
CA GLU A 303 -28.65 3.96 -23.00
C GLU A 303 -29.77 3.74 -21.98
N ASN A 304 -29.51 4.04 -20.71
CA ASN A 304 -30.54 4.02 -19.66
C ASN A 304 -31.65 5.03 -19.93
N LYS A 305 -31.33 6.26 -20.35
CA LYS A 305 -32.32 7.27 -20.77
C LYS A 305 -33.17 6.80 -21.95
N ARG A 306 -32.56 6.21 -22.97
CA ARG A 306 -33.29 5.67 -24.13
C ARG A 306 -34.21 4.51 -23.74
N LYS A 307 -33.69 3.54 -22.97
CA LYS A 307 -34.46 2.41 -22.47
C LYS A 307 -35.65 2.86 -21.62
N LYS A 308 -35.44 3.89 -20.80
CA LYS A 308 -36.49 4.52 -19.98
C LYS A 308 -37.60 5.13 -20.84
N LEU A 309 -37.25 5.91 -21.87
CA LEU A 309 -38.22 6.45 -22.82
C LEU A 309 -39.02 5.35 -23.53
N ASP A 310 -38.34 4.31 -24.02
CA ASP A 310 -38.99 3.17 -24.70
C ASP A 310 -39.98 2.44 -23.77
N LEU A 311 -39.62 2.26 -22.49
CA LEU A 311 -40.49 1.66 -21.49
C LEU A 311 -41.68 2.56 -21.10
N ILE A 312 -41.51 3.88 -21.00
CA ILE A 312 -42.62 4.83 -20.77
C ILE A 312 -43.62 4.77 -21.93
N VAL A 313 -43.12 4.79 -23.17
CA VAL A 313 -43.96 4.65 -24.37
C VAL A 313 -44.69 3.30 -24.37
N SER A 314 -43.99 2.22 -24.04
CA SER A 314 -44.58 0.88 -23.94
C SER A 314 -45.63 0.78 -22.83
N LEU A 315 -45.42 1.45 -21.70
CA LEU A 315 -46.39 1.51 -20.60
C LEU A 315 -47.67 2.23 -21.05
N ASN A 316 -47.54 3.35 -21.77
CA ASN A 316 -48.68 4.08 -22.30
C ASN A 316 -49.49 3.25 -23.30
N GLY A 317 -48.81 2.47 -24.14
CA GLY A 317 -49.42 1.54 -25.11
C GLY A 317 -49.81 0.17 -24.55
N SER A 318 -49.69 -0.06 -23.24
CA SER A 318 -49.94 -1.38 -22.65
C SER A 318 -51.42 -1.74 -22.71
N CYS A 319 -51.72 -2.89 -23.33
CA CYS A 319 -53.06 -3.43 -23.51
C CYS A 319 -53.35 -4.66 -22.62
N SER A 320 -52.42 -5.07 -21.76
CA SER A 320 -52.60 -6.24 -20.88
C SER A 320 -52.02 -6.01 -19.48
N PHE A 321 -52.67 -6.58 -18.47
CA PHE A 321 -52.20 -6.49 -17.09
C PHE A 321 -50.81 -7.14 -16.90
N SER A 322 -50.55 -8.31 -17.50
CA SER A 322 -49.24 -8.96 -17.37
C SER A 322 -48.12 -8.15 -17.99
N THR A 323 -48.34 -7.53 -19.16
CA THR A 323 -47.37 -6.65 -19.82
C THR A 323 -47.10 -5.43 -18.97
N THR A 324 -48.13 -4.87 -18.32
CA THR A 324 -48.00 -3.71 -17.44
C THR A 324 -47.13 -4.01 -16.21
N HIS A 325 -47.32 -5.16 -15.56
CA HIS A 325 -46.47 -5.58 -14.44
C HIS A 325 -45.01 -5.80 -14.88
N THR A 326 -44.77 -6.42 -16.03
CA THR A 326 -43.41 -6.62 -16.56
C THR A 326 -42.72 -5.28 -16.83
N ILE A 327 -43.39 -4.34 -17.48
CA ILE A 327 -42.83 -3.01 -17.78
C ILE A 327 -42.55 -2.23 -16.49
N ILE A 328 -43.45 -2.27 -15.51
CA ILE A 328 -43.25 -1.60 -14.22
C ILE A 328 -42.08 -2.20 -13.45
N LYS A 329 -41.93 -3.53 -13.49
CA LYS A 329 -40.77 -4.20 -12.92
C LYS A 329 -39.47 -3.73 -13.57
N GLU A 330 -39.42 -3.70 -14.91
CA GLU A 330 -38.25 -3.23 -15.65
C GLU A 330 -37.94 -1.74 -15.39
N LEU A 331 -38.96 -0.88 -15.31
CA LEU A 331 -38.83 0.53 -14.92
C LEU A 331 -38.31 0.69 -13.48
N SER A 332 -38.66 -0.23 -12.58
CA SER A 332 -38.22 -0.20 -11.17
C SER A 332 -36.79 -0.73 -10.96
N GLU A 333 -36.29 -1.56 -11.87
CA GLU A 333 -34.93 -2.15 -11.80
C GLU A 333 -33.85 -1.23 -12.39
N ILE A 334 -34.23 -0.22 -13.19
CA ILE A 334 -33.31 0.80 -13.69
C ILE A 334 -32.81 1.63 -12.48
N LYS A 335 -31.58 1.36 -12.05
CA LYS A 335 -30.86 2.14 -11.02
C LYS A 335 -30.54 3.52 -11.57
N VAL A 336 -31.45 4.49 -11.42
CA VAL A 336 -31.15 5.90 -11.69
C VAL A 336 -31.77 6.76 -10.60
N ASP A 337 -30.88 7.45 -9.89
CA ASP A 337 -31.23 8.55 -9.01
C ASP A 337 -31.81 9.71 -9.84
N LEU A 338 -33.04 10.14 -9.48
CA LEU A 338 -33.83 11.26 -10.00
C LEU A 338 -34.50 11.05 -11.38
N TRP A 339 -35.83 10.88 -11.39
CA TRP A 339 -36.66 11.07 -12.58
C TRP A 339 -36.70 12.55 -12.99
N GLU A 340 -36.63 12.86 -14.29
CA GLU A 340 -36.85 14.21 -14.78
C GLU A 340 -38.33 14.58 -14.59
N GLN A 341 -38.62 15.87 -14.35
CA GLN A 341 -39.99 16.29 -14.00
C GLN A 341 -41.00 15.99 -15.12
N ASP A 342 -40.60 16.08 -16.38
CA ASP A 342 -41.46 15.76 -17.52
C ASP A 342 -41.77 14.26 -17.62
N GLU A 343 -40.82 13.39 -17.27
CA GLU A 343 -41.02 11.94 -17.23
C GLU A 343 -41.96 11.55 -16.08
N ILE A 344 -41.79 12.17 -14.90
CA ILE A 344 -42.71 12.00 -13.78
C ILE A 344 -44.12 12.42 -14.19
N ASN A 345 -44.27 13.60 -14.81
CA ASN A 345 -45.57 14.09 -15.25
C ASN A 345 -46.22 13.12 -16.26
N THR A 346 -45.44 12.61 -17.21
CA THR A 346 -45.90 11.64 -18.22
C THR A 346 -46.35 10.32 -17.56
N LEU A 347 -45.57 9.77 -16.62
CA LEU A 347 -45.95 8.55 -15.89
C LEU A 347 -47.25 8.73 -15.11
N LEU A 348 -47.42 9.88 -14.44
CA LEU A 348 -48.64 10.19 -13.69
C LEU A 348 -49.84 10.38 -14.61
N GLN A 349 -49.64 10.95 -15.79
CA GLN A 349 -50.69 11.04 -16.81
C GLN A 349 -51.10 9.65 -17.31
N ILE A 350 -50.13 8.78 -17.62
CA ILE A 350 -50.39 7.38 -18.03
C ILE A 350 -51.20 6.64 -16.96
N ALA A 351 -50.89 6.83 -15.68
CA ALA A 351 -51.64 6.20 -14.59
C ALA A 351 -53.13 6.61 -14.51
N LEU A 352 -53.49 7.77 -15.05
CA LEU A 352 -54.86 8.30 -15.02
C LEU A 352 -55.62 8.06 -16.33
N GLU A 353 -54.91 8.09 -17.46
CA GLU A 353 -55.49 8.01 -18.81
C GLU A 353 -55.48 6.60 -19.40
N ASN A 354 -54.47 5.78 -19.08
CA ASN A 354 -54.46 4.38 -19.53
C ASN A 354 -55.37 3.54 -18.60
N ASN A 355 -56.47 3.05 -19.17
CA ASN A 355 -57.47 2.26 -18.45
C ASN A 355 -56.89 1.00 -17.77
N GLN A 356 -55.90 0.34 -18.39
CA GLN A 356 -55.30 -0.86 -17.82
C GLN A 356 -54.44 -0.51 -16.61
N VAL A 357 -53.55 0.48 -16.74
CA VAL A 357 -52.68 0.95 -15.65
C VAL A 357 -53.51 1.48 -14.48
N ARG A 358 -54.57 2.25 -14.77
CA ARG A 358 -55.47 2.79 -13.75
C ARG A 358 -56.21 1.71 -12.96
N TYR A 359 -56.59 0.60 -13.63
CA TYR A 359 -57.34 -0.49 -13.00
C TYR A 359 -56.49 -1.27 -12.00
N ILE A 360 -55.21 -1.50 -12.30
CA ILE A 360 -54.25 -2.21 -11.43
C ILE A 360 -53.40 -1.28 -10.56
N LEU A 361 -53.75 0.00 -10.48
CA LEU A 361 -52.97 1.01 -9.77
C LEU A 361 -52.75 0.69 -8.28
N ASN A 362 -53.63 -0.13 -7.69
CA ASN A 362 -53.54 -0.56 -6.30
C ASN A 362 -52.79 -1.89 -6.08
N ASP A 363 -52.33 -2.54 -7.15
CA ASP A 363 -51.50 -3.75 -7.03
C ASP A 363 -50.17 -3.39 -6.36
N LEU A 364 -49.60 -4.35 -5.61
CA LEU A 364 -48.52 -4.07 -4.66
C LEU A 364 -47.29 -3.44 -5.32
N ASP A 365 -46.88 -3.96 -6.47
CA ASP A 365 -45.73 -3.50 -7.24
C ASP A 365 -46.00 -2.16 -7.94
N VAL A 366 -47.16 -2.01 -8.58
CA VAL A 366 -47.61 -0.79 -9.26
C VAL A 366 -47.75 0.37 -8.27
N LYS A 367 -48.44 0.13 -7.15
CA LYS A 367 -48.64 1.11 -6.07
C LYS A 367 -47.31 1.51 -5.44
N PHE A 368 -46.39 0.57 -5.25
CA PHE A 368 -45.06 0.86 -4.73
C PHE A 368 -44.26 1.74 -5.69
N PHE A 369 -44.24 1.40 -6.98
CA PHE A 369 -43.57 2.17 -8.02
C PHE A 369 -44.08 3.62 -8.07
N TYR A 370 -45.39 3.83 -8.21
CA TYR A 370 -45.96 5.19 -8.30
C TYR A 370 -45.80 6.00 -7.01
N LYS A 371 -45.79 5.36 -5.83
CA LYS A 371 -45.45 6.05 -4.57
C LYS A 371 -44.01 6.56 -4.57
N GLN A 372 -43.06 5.80 -5.12
CA GLN A 372 -41.66 6.25 -5.25
C GLN A 372 -41.53 7.39 -6.25
N VAL A 373 -42.19 7.29 -7.41
CA VAL A 373 -42.22 8.36 -8.42
C VAL A 373 -42.78 9.67 -7.84
N ILE A 374 -43.89 9.61 -7.10
CA ILE A 374 -44.51 10.79 -6.48
C ILE A 374 -43.62 11.43 -5.40
N LYS A 375 -42.80 10.66 -4.68
CA LYS A 375 -41.85 11.21 -3.69
C LYS A 375 -40.75 12.06 -4.32
N GLN A 376 -40.47 11.88 -5.61
CA GLN A 376 -39.44 12.64 -6.33
C GLN A 376 -39.97 13.94 -6.97
N LEU A 377 -41.26 14.25 -6.82
CA LEU A 377 -41.81 15.54 -7.23
C LEU A 377 -41.30 16.67 -6.33
N ASN A 378 -40.76 17.71 -6.94
CA ASN A 378 -40.35 18.93 -6.22
C ASN A 378 -41.57 19.67 -5.61
N LYS A 379 -42.74 19.58 -6.26
CA LYS A 379 -44.02 20.12 -5.79
C LYS A 379 -45.18 19.19 -6.19
N PRO A 380 -46.21 19.00 -5.35
CA PRO A 380 -47.38 18.20 -5.71
C PRO A 380 -48.16 18.85 -6.87
N ASN A 381 -48.33 18.14 -7.98
CA ASN A 381 -49.18 18.53 -9.11
C ASN A 381 -50.59 17.90 -8.99
N GLU A 382 -51.55 18.34 -9.82
CA GLU A 382 -52.94 17.84 -9.77
C GLU A 382 -53.02 16.32 -10.00
N ASN A 383 -52.25 15.79 -10.95
CA ASN A 383 -52.22 14.35 -11.25
C ASN A 383 -51.77 13.50 -10.05
N SER A 384 -50.76 13.96 -9.30
CA SER A 384 -50.28 13.28 -8.09
C SER A 384 -51.31 13.27 -6.96
N LYS A 385 -52.13 14.32 -6.84
CA LYS A 385 -53.22 14.40 -5.86
C LYS A 385 -54.34 13.42 -6.23
N SER A 386 -54.72 13.37 -7.51
CA SER A 386 -55.71 12.43 -8.03
C SER A 386 -55.29 10.98 -7.84
N ILE A 387 -54.01 10.65 -8.10
CA ILE A 387 -53.47 9.29 -7.87
C ILE A 387 -53.44 8.93 -6.38
N LYS A 388 -53.07 9.88 -5.49
CA LYS A 388 -53.15 9.65 -4.03
C LYS A 388 -54.58 9.38 -3.57
N GLN A 389 -55.56 10.12 -4.07
CA GLN A 389 -56.97 9.87 -3.78
C GLN A 389 -57.44 8.50 -4.28
N LEU A 390 -56.95 8.03 -5.44
CA LEU A 390 -57.23 6.68 -5.97
C LEU A 390 -56.57 5.55 -5.14
N PHE A 391 -55.47 5.84 -4.45
CA PHE A 391 -54.88 4.89 -3.50
C PHE A 391 -55.69 4.74 -2.20
N GLU A 392 -56.46 5.76 -1.84
CA GLU A 392 -57.26 5.84 -0.60
C GLU A 392 -58.69 5.33 -0.83
N SER A 393 -59.30 5.64 -1.98
CA SER A 393 -60.71 5.31 -2.30
C SER A 393 -60.99 3.82 -2.57
N ASN A 394 -60.02 3.02 -3.00
CA ASN A 394 -60.16 1.57 -3.16
C ASN A 394 -59.72 0.77 -1.91
N GLY A 395 -59.36 1.44 -0.80
CA GLY A 395 -59.05 0.80 0.47
C GLY A 395 -60.29 0.32 1.25
N GLU A 396 -61.49 0.73 0.83
CA GLU A 396 -62.76 0.44 1.50
C GLU A 396 -63.59 -0.70 0.84
N GLN A 397 -63.06 -1.35 -0.20
CA GLN A 397 -63.65 -2.57 -0.76
C GLN A 397 -62.71 -3.76 -0.57
N LYS A 398 -62.70 -4.31 0.65
CA LYS A 398 -62.30 -5.69 0.92
C LYS A 398 -63.33 -6.37 1.79
#